data_AF-A0A1C2I1M1-F1
#
_entry.id   AF-A0A1C2I1M1-F1
#
_cell.length_a   1.000
_cell.length_b   1.000
_cell.length_c   1.000
_cell.angle_alpha   90.00
_cell.angle_beta   90.00
_cell.angle_gamma   90.00
#
_symmetry.space_group_name_H-M   'P 1'
#
loop_
_entity.id
_entity.type
_entity.pdbx_description
1 polymer ?
#
loop_
_entity_poly.entity_id
_entity_poly.type
_entity_poly.pdbx_seq_one_letter_code
_entity_poly.pdbx_strand_id
1 'polypeptide(L)' 'MRASVNTATGRATIYQDEQGVHLRILETTGTIWEAGFFPAEKWDDLPQAWQSALSLAREIISPNFGTRH' A
#
# COMPACT_ATOMS: atom_id res chain seq x y z
N MET A 1 -11.63 3.13 -5.48
CA MET A 1 -10.50 3.73 -6.22
C MET A 1 -9.35 2.73 -6.33
N ARG A 2 -8.44 2.87 -7.30
CA ARG A 2 -7.26 1.99 -7.45
C ARG A 2 -6.05 2.77 -7.93
N ALA A 3 -4.91 2.56 -7.28
CA ALA A 3 -3.61 3.05 -7.71
C ALA A 3 -2.61 1.89 -7.79
N SER A 4 -1.63 1.99 -8.66
CA SER A 4 -0.52 1.04 -8.68
C SER A 4 0.78 1.76 -8.95
N VAL A 5 1.82 1.34 -8.24
CA VAL A 5 3.15 1.93 -8.31
C VAL A 5 4.17 0.82 -8.45
N ASN A 6 5.11 0.98 -9.38
CA ASN A 6 6.21 0.03 -9.51
C ASN A 6 7.20 0.27 -8.36
N THR A 7 7.62 -0.80 -7.70
CA THR A 7 8.64 -0.77 -6.64
C THR A 7 9.95 -1.30 -7.18
N ALA A 8 11.05 -1.18 -6.43
CA ALA A 8 12.34 -1.76 -6.81
C ALA A 8 12.28 -3.30 -6.93
N THR A 9 11.37 -3.96 -6.20
CA THR A 9 11.27 -5.41 -6.07
C THR A 9 9.99 -6.00 -6.68
N GLY A 10 9.17 -5.19 -7.33
CA GLY A 10 7.88 -5.62 -7.86
C GLY A 10 6.90 -4.48 -8.13
N ARG A 11 5.64 -4.67 -7.72
CA ARG A 11 4.54 -3.73 -7.94
C ARG A 11 3.67 -3.64 -6.68
N ALA A 12 3.56 -2.43 -6.15
CA ALA A 12 2.58 -2.10 -5.13
C ALA A 12 1.24 -1.76 -5.80
N THR A 13 0.15 -2.37 -5.34
CA THR A 13 -1.21 -2.04 -5.75
C THR A 13 -1.98 -1.63 -4.51
N ILE A 14 -2.54 -0.43 -4.54
CA ILE A 14 -3.44 0.04 -3.51
C ILE A 14 -4.85 0.11 -4.10
N TYR A 15 -5.81 -0.51 -3.43
CA TYR A 15 -7.20 -0.53 -3.88
C TYR A 15 -8.12 -0.36 -2.69
N GLN A 16 -9.35 0.03 -2.97
CA GLN A 16 -10.37 0.26 -1.97
C GLN A 16 -11.55 -0.68 -2.22
N ASP A 17 -12.11 -1.22 -1.14
CA ASP A 17 -13.37 -1.96 -1.12
C ASP A 17 -14.33 -1.41 -0.03
N GLU A 18 -15.36 -2.18 0.31
CA GLU A 18 -16.36 -1.83 1.32
C GLU A 18 -15.81 -1.83 2.75
N GLN A 19 -14.66 -2.49 2.99
CA GLN A 19 -14.05 -2.61 4.32
C GLN A 19 -12.97 -1.55 4.54
N GLY A 20 -12.36 -1.04 3.48
CA GLY A 20 -11.38 0.04 3.57
C GLY A 20 -10.42 0.10 2.40
N VAL A 21 -9.18 0.51 2.69
CA VAL A 21 -8.10 0.62 1.71
C VAL A 21 -7.05 -0.45 1.99
N HIS A 22 -6.68 -1.19 0.96
CA HIS A 22 -5.76 -2.31 0.99
C HIS A 22 -4.52 -2.00 0.18
N LEU A 23 -3.35 -2.37 0.69
CA LEU A 23 -2.07 -2.31 -0.02
C LEU A 23 -1.54 -3.74 -0.20
N ARG A 24 -1.38 -4.15 -1.46
CA ARG A 24 -0.78 -5.44 -1.84
C ARG A 24 0.50 -5.24 -2.61
N ILE A 25 1.47 -6.11 -2.37
CA ILE A 25 2.73 -6.16 -3.12
C ILE A 25 2.73 -7.44 -3.95
N LEU A 26 2.99 -7.29 -5.24
CA LEU A 26 3.35 -8.36 -6.16
C LEU A 26 4.86 -8.27 -6.39
N GLU A 27 5.62 -9.21 -5.86
CA GLU A 27 7.06 -9.28 -6.09
C GLU A 27 7.37 -9.80 -7.51
N THR A 28 8.57 -9.53 -8.00
CA THR A 28 9.06 -10.08 -9.28
C THR A 28 9.14 -11.60 -9.30
N THR A 29 9.21 -12.23 -8.13
CA THR A 29 9.15 -13.68 -7.92
C THR A 29 7.76 -14.28 -8.20
N GLY A 30 6.73 -13.45 -8.33
CA GLY A 30 5.33 -13.86 -8.44
C GLY A 30 4.62 -14.00 -7.09
N THR A 31 5.32 -13.80 -5.97
CA THR A 31 4.72 -13.79 -4.64
C THR A 31 3.80 -12.58 -4.47
N ILE A 32 2.60 -12.82 -3.95
CA ILE A 32 1.63 -11.78 -3.60
C ILE A 32 1.41 -11.81 -2.10
N TRP A 33 1.52 -10.66 -1.46
CA TRP A 33 1.21 -10.49 -0.04
C TRP A 33 0.54 -9.15 0.24
N GLU A 34 -0.23 -9.10 1.32
CA GLU A 34 -0.89 -7.90 1.80
C GLU A 34 0.05 -7.16 2.76
N ALA A 35 0.46 -5.95 2.38
CA ALA A 35 1.40 -5.16 3.16
C ALA A 35 0.72 -4.24 4.17
N GLY A 36 -0.56 -3.92 3.96
CA GLY A 36 -1.32 -3.12 4.90
C GLY A 36 -2.81 -3.09 4.58
N PHE A 37 -3.61 -2.99 5.63
CA PHE A 37 -5.05 -2.79 5.57
C PHE A 37 -5.43 -1.61 6.47
N PHE A 38 -6.17 -0.67 5.90
CA PHE A 38 -6.60 0.57 6.54
C PHE A 38 -8.13 0.60 6.51
N PRO A 39 -8.79 0.18 7.61
CA PRO A 39 -10.25 0.11 7.66
C PRO A 39 -10.86 1.52 7.52
N ALA A 40 -11.97 1.60 6.82
CA ALA A 40 -12.75 2.83 6.70
C ALA A 40 -14.24 2.49 6.85
N GLU A 41 -14.78 2.71 8.06
CA GLU A 41 -16.19 2.43 8.35
C GLU A 41 -17.12 3.49 7.78
N LYS A 42 -16.60 4.71 7.57
CA LYS A 42 -17.34 5.84 6.99
C LYS A 42 -16.63 6.36 5.75
N TRP A 43 -17.41 6.96 4.86
CA TRP A 43 -16.88 7.61 3.66
C TRP A 43 -15.86 8.71 3.99
N ASP A 44 -16.03 9.39 5.12
CA ASP A 44 -15.11 10.44 5.58
C ASP A 44 -13.75 9.90 6.05
N ASP A 45 -13.65 8.61 6.36
CA ASP A 45 -12.39 7.97 6.79
C ASP A 45 -11.54 7.52 5.60
N LEU A 46 -12.15 7.36 4.42
CA LEU A 46 -11.49 6.88 3.21
C LEU A 46 -10.28 7.74 2.78
N PRO A 47 -10.32 9.08 2.82
CA PRO A 47 -9.15 9.90 2.49
C PRO A 47 -7.96 9.64 3.43
N GLN A 48 -8.23 9.46 4.72
CA GLN A 48 -7.18 9.17 5.71
C GLN A 48 -6.61 7.76 5.54
N ALA A 49 -7.47 6.77 5.29
CA ALA A 49 -7.06 5.41 4.98
C ALA A 49 -6.19 5.38 3.70
N TRP A 50 -6.57 6.14 2.68
CA TRP A 50 -5.79 6.30 1.46
C TRP A 50 -4.42 6.92 1.71
N GLN A 51 -4.36 8.02 2.46
CA GLN A 51 -3.10 8.70 2.75
C GLN A 51 -2.14 7.80 3.54
N SER A 52 -2.68 7.00 4.45
CA SER A 52 -1.92 6.03 5.23
C SER A 52 -1.37 4.91 4.35
N ALA A 53 -2.20 4.35 3.45
CA ALA A 53 -1.79 3.35 2.48
C ALA A 53 -0.72 3.87 1.50
N LEU A 54 -0.84 5.11 1.03
CA LEU A 54 0.16 5.75 0.18
C LEU A 54 1.48 5.98 0.90
N SER A 55 1.43 6.36 2.18
CA SER A 55 2.63 6.58 2.99
C SER A 55 3.40 5.27 3.16
N LEU A 56 2.71 4.19 3.55
CA LEU A 56 3.30 2.86 3.67
C LEU A 56 3.85 2.34 2.32
N ALA A 57 3.11 2.53 1.24
CA ALA A 57 3.57 2.13 -0.09
C ALA A 57 4.87 2.85 -0.47
N ARG A 58 5.00 4.14 -0.16
CA ARG A 58 6.23 4.92 -0.41
C ARG A 58 7.41 4.40 0.42
N GLU A 59 7.19 4.03 1.67
CA GLU A 59 8.22 3.40 2.51
C GLU A 59 8.71 2.09 1.89
N ILE A 60 7.80 1.24 1.40
CA ILE A 60 8.15 -0.03 0.74
C ILE A 60 8.87 0.18 -0.59
N ILE A 61 8.50 1.20 -1.37
CA ILE A 61 9.12 1.51 -2.67
C ILE A 61 10.56 1.99 -2.51
N SER A 62 10.91 2.60 -1.37
CA SER A 62 12.26 3.10 -1.10
C SER A 62 13.05 2.07 -0.28
N PRO A 63 13.89 1.21 -0.89
CA PRO A 63 14.69 0.22 -0.16
C PRO A 63 15.71 0.83 0.83
N ASN A 64 15.89 2.15 0.84
CA ASN A 64 16.87 2.87 1.66
C ASN A 64 16.28 3.82 2.72
N PHE A 65 14.98 3.79 3.02
CA PHE A 65 14.44 4.63 4.11
C PHE A 65 14.43 3.93 5.49
N GLY A 66 15.23 2.86 5.65
CA GLY A 66 15.19 1.99 6.83
C GLY A 66 16.52 1.47 7.38
N THR A 67 17.68 1.80 6.82
CA THR A 67 18.98 1.59 7.50
C THR A 67 19.49 2.92 8.04
N ARG A 68 18.86 3.40 9.12
CA ARG A 68 19.58 4.23 10.09
C ARG A 68 20.35 3.28 11.01
N HIS A 69 21.67 3.36 10.92
CA HIS A 69 22.63 2.86 11.91
C HIS A 69 22.31 3.36 13.32
#